data_AF-A0A5N6A1S2-F1
#
_entry.id   AF-A0A5N6A1S2-F1
#
_cell.length_a   1.000
_cell.length_b   1.000
_cell.length_c   1.000
_cell.angle_alpha   90.00
_cell.angle_beta   90.00
_cell.angle_gamma   90.00
#
_symmetry.space_group_name_H-M   'P 1'
#
loop_
_entity.id
_entity.type
_entity.pdbx_description
1 polymer ?
#
loop_
_entity_poly.entity_id
_entity_poly.type
_entity_poly.pdbx_seq_one_letter_code
_entity_poly.pdbx_strand_id
1 'polypeptide(L)'
;MTRGAIGAVRGAVPGYAVLLALLVAGTVFAHREGLTWLRLCGAALSLLALWRLVWHARARLTATGALLRVGAAFGEARSVPWHHIRLITVDAGGSEALLRDGERLRLPAPRGHLAQGPEAFDAAVARLRSAIPEAESGSPALSAPPAGAWTRRRLLLRWAVALVAVAVVAGWSLRSDQPWEAPWWPGSATLASVPDPCAVAEASLAGLGVARSGPEPAEQPTVDEAEGYRSVACQVAHDEARFTLVYRLHPWRGSAEAAPADAAGEYFGWTPYAGGGQDVEGTTWRREDTPSGVELSHRRSNVVITVARQSWALDGQPADAVVEASLLAAGALSALDD
;
A
#
# COMPACT_ATOMS: atom_id res chain seq x y z
N MET A 1 29.14 -10.60 -46.89
CA MET A 1 29.50 -9.75 -45.73
C MET A 1 28.37 -9.76 -44.71
N THR A 2 28.58 -10.36 -43.55
CA THR A 2 27.56 -10.58 -42.52
C THR A 2 27.35 -9.34 -41.66
N ARG A 3 26.12 -8.82 -41.59
CA ARG A 3 25.74 -7.78 -40.61
C ARG A 3 25.81 -8.39 -39.20
N GLY A 4 26.65 -7.83 -38.33
CA GLY A 4 26.76 -8.27 -36.94
C GLY A 4 26.08 -7.27 -36.00
N ALA A 5 25.00 -7.67 -35.33
CA ALA A 5 24.46 -6.91 -34.22
C ALA A 5 25.29 -7.20 -32.96
N ILE A 6 25.89 -6.18 -32.37
CA ILE A 6 26.79 -6.28 -31.21
C ILE A 6 26.27 -5.27 -30.19
N GLY A 7 25.54 -5.73 -29.17
CA GLY A 7 25.02 -4.82 -28.14
C GLY A 7 23.54 -4.98 -27.90
N ALA A 8 23.17 -6.13 -27.37
CA ALA A 8 22.16 -6.32 -26.33
C ALA A 8 22.43 -7.72 -25.79
N VAL A 9 22.49 -7.87 -24.47
CA VAL A 9 22.61 -9.19 -23.84
C VAL A 9 21.46 -10.05 -24.36
N ARG A 10 21.75 -11.17 -25.05
CA ARG A 10 20.71 -12.14 -25.39
C ARG A 10 20.04 -12.55 -24.07
N GLY A 11 18.77 -12.20 -23.90
CA GLY A 11 18.04 -12.45 -22.65
C GLY A 11 17.73 -11.23 -21.78
N ALA A 12 18.40 -10.07 -21.93
CA ALA A 12 18.08 -8.90 -21.10
C ALA A 12 16.69 -8.34 -21.41
N VAL A 13 16.32 -8.23 -22.69
CA VAL A 13 14.99 -7.76 -23.10
C VAL A 13 13.88 -8.68 -22.57
N PRO A 14 13.90 -10.01 -22.78
CA PRO A 14 12.87 -10.88 -22.20
C PRO A 14 12.93 -10.90 -20.66
N GLY A 15 14.11 -10.82 -20.04
CA GLY A 15 14.24 -10.75 -18.58
C GLY A 15 13.61 -9.49 -17.97
N TYR A 16 13.87 -8.31 -18.54
CA TYR A 16 13.22 -7.07 -18.11
C TYR A 16 11.73 -7.05 -18.45
N ALA A 17 11.29 -7.72 -19.53
CA ALA A 17 9.87 -7.85 -19.87
C ALA A 17 9.13 -8.72 -18.83
N VAL A 18 9.73 -9.84 -18.40
CA VAL A 18 9.19 -10.67 -17.31
C VAL A 18 9.17 -9.91 -15.99
N LEU A 19 10.26 -9.21 -15.66
CA LEU A 19 10.33 -8.39 -14.44
C LEU A 19 9.26 -7.29 -14.45
N LEU A 20 9.09 -6.60 -15.58
CA LEU A 20 8.05 -5.59 -15.74
C LEU A 20 6.65 -6.20 -15.56
N ALA A 21 6.38 -7.36 -16.16
CA ALA A 21 5.11 -8.05 -16.02
C ALA A 21 4.81 -8.41 -14.54
N LEU A 22 5.81 -8.91 -13.81
CA LEU A 22 5.69 -9.21 -12.38
C LEU A 22 5.44 -7.96 -11.54
N LEU A 23 6.16 -6.86 -11.82
CA LEU A 23 5.97 -5.59 -11.12
C LEU A 23 4.59 -4.99 -11.39
N VAL A 24 4.12 -5.03 -12.63
CA VAL A 24 2.76 -4.57 -12.99
C VAL A 24 1.69 -5.44 -12.32
N ALA A 25 1.83 -6.77 -12.35
CA ALA A 25 0.91 -7.67 -11.65
C ALA A 25 0.89 -7.38 -10.14
N GLY A 26 2.05 -7.18 -9.53
CA GLY A 26 2.18 -6.79 -8.12
C GLY A 26 1.52 -5.44 -7.81
N THR A 27 1.65 -4.44 -8.69
CA THR A 27 0.94 -3.15 -8.52
C THR A 27 -0.57 -3.26 -8.59
N VAL A 28 -1.09 -4.11 -9.49
CA VAL A 28 -2.52 -4.34 -9.63
C VAL A 28 -3.06 -5.06 -8.39
N PHE A 29 -2.31 -6.04 -7.89
CA PHE A 29 -2.66 -6.73 -6.65
C PHE A 29 -2.65 -5.77 -5.45
N ALA A 30 -1.58 -4.99 -5.28
CA ALA A 30 -1.50 -3.96 -4.23
C ALA A 30 -2.62 -2.91 -4.32
N HIS A 31 -3.08 -2.58 -5.53
CA HIS A 31 -4.22 -1.69 -5.72
C HIS A 31 -5.55 -2.30 -5.26
N ARG A 32 -5.76 -3.60 -5.52
CA ARG A 32 -6.96 -4.32 -5.07
C ARG A 32 -7.04 -4.44 -3.55
N GLU A 33 -5.90 -4.64 -2.89
CA GLU A 33 -5.79 -4.80 -1.43
C GLU A 33 -5.71 -3.45 -0.68
N GLY A 34 -5.90 -2.31 -1.33
CA GLY A 34 -5.84 -0.98 -0.68
C GLY A 34 -4.42 -0.52 -0.26
N LEU A 35 -3.36 -1.24 -0.67
CA LEU A 35 -1.97 -0.98 -0.27
C LEU A 35 -1.34 0.17 -1.08
N THR A 36 -1.70 1.41 -0.74
CA THR A 36 -1.32 2.64 -1.47
C THR A 36 0.17 2.85 -1.66
N TRP A 37 1.00 2.61 -0.63
CA TRP A 37 2.45 2.77 -0.73
C TRP A 37 3.12 1.71 -1.62
N LEU A 38 2.68 0.46 -1.52
CA LEU A 38 3.14 -0.63 -2.39
C LEU A 38 2.75 -0.37 -3.84
N ARG A 39 1.57 0.20 -4.08
CA ARG A 39 1.14 0.65 -5.42
C ARG A 39 2.08 1.70 -5.99
N LEU A 40 2.42 2.74 -5.22
CA LEU A 40 3.34 3.81 -5.67
C LEU A 40 4.76 3.28 -5.92
N CYS A 41 5.27 2.44 -5.01
CA CYS A 41 6.59 1.83 -5.15
C CYS A 41 6.64 0.90 -6.37
N GLY A 42 5.64 0.03 -6.53
CA GLY A 42 5.55 -0.85 -7.68
C GLY A 42 5.39 -0.10 -9.00
N ALA A 43 4.65 1.03 -9.02
CA ALA A 43 4.50 1.86 -10.21
C ALA A 43 5.84 2.54 -10.59
N ALA A 44 6.56 3.08 -9.61
CA ALA A 44 7.89 3.65 -9.82
C ALA A 44 8.90 2.59 -10.33
N LEU A 45 8.89 1.40 -9.73
CA LEU A 45 9.73 0.27 -10.17
C LEU A 45 9.35 -0.22 -11.57
N SER A 46 8.06 -0.25 -11.90
CA SER A 46 7.56 -0.59 -13.24
C SER A 46 8.02 0.44 -14.27
N LEU A 47 7.94 1.73 -13.97
CA LEU A 47 8.46 2.79 -14.83
C LEU A 47 9.98 2.68 -15.04
N LEU A 48 10.74 2.37 -13.99
CA LEU A 48 12.18 2.13 -14.09
C LEU A 48 12.51 0.88 -14.91
N ALA A 49 11.76 -0.21 -14.74
CA ALA A 49 11.90 -1.43 -15.53
C ALA A 49 11.53 -1.21 -17.00
N LEU A 50 10.45 -0.48 -17.28
CA LEU A 50 10.05 -0.06 -18.62
C LEU A 50 11.12 0.84 -19.27
N TRP A 51 11.62 1.82 -18.53
CA TRP A 51 12.71 2.69 -18.99
C TRP A 51 13.96 1.89 -19.35
N ARG A 52 14.34 0.91 -18.50
CA ARG A 52 15.45 -0.02 -18.77
C ARG A 52 15.18 -0.91 -19.97
N LEU A 53 13.97 -1.42 -20.12
CA LEU A 53 13.55 -2.24 -21.25
C LEU A 53 13.66 -1.46 -22.56
N VAL A 54 13.11 -0.24 -22.61
CA VAL A 54 13.19 0.67 -23.76
C VAL A 54 14.64 1.02 -24.08
N TRP A 55 15.44 1.32 -23.05
CA TRP A 55 16.87 1.57 -23.21
C TRP A 55 17.59 0.38 -23.84
N HIS A 56 17.39 -0.84 -23.33
CA HIS A 56 18.00 -2.05 -23.87
C HIS A 56 17.48 -2.42 -25.28
N ALA A 57 16.22 -2.10 -25.57
CA ALA A 57 15.63 -2.34 -26.88
C ALA A 57 16.18 -1.40 -27.95
N ARG A 58 16.43 -0.13 -27.60
CA ARG A 58 16.84 0.94 -28.54
C ARG A 58 18.35 1.19 -28.60
N ALA A 59 19.07 1.02 -27.50
CA ALA A 59 20.51 1.22 -27.44
C ALA A 59 21.27 0.01 -28.03
N ARG A 60 21.21 -0.13 -29.35
CA ARG A 60 21.88 -1.20 -30.11
C ARG A 60 23.08 -0.66 -30.85
N LEU A 61 24.16 -1.42 -30.86
CA LEU A 61 25.29 -1.16 -31.74
C LEU A 61 25.30 -2.20 -32.87
N THR A 62 25.37 -1.70 -34.10
CA THR A 62 25.38 -2.55 -35.30
C THR A 62 26.60 -2.22 -36.11
N ALA A 63 27.44 -3.24 -36.32
CA ALA A 63 28.66 -3.13 -37.08
C ALA A 63 28.45 -3.71 -38.48
N THR A 64 28.87 -2.95 -39.49
CA THR A 64 28.92 -3.36 -40.89
C THR A 64 30.33 -3.17 -41.42
N GLY A 65 30.67 -3.74 -42.58
CA GLY A 65 32.02 -3.58 -43.14
C GLY A 65 32.42 -2.14 -43.48
N ALA A 66 31.47 -1.20 -43.59
CA ALA A 66 31.75 0.19 -43.95
C ALA A 66 31.59 1.19 -42.80
N LEU A 67 30.70 0.90 -41.84
CA LEU A 67 30.32 1.84 -40.80
C LEU A 67 29.81 1.16 -39.51
N LEU A 68 29.93 1.90 -38.43
CA LEU A 68 29.39 1.63 -37.10
C LEU A 68 28.11 2.44 -36.89
N ARG A 69 26.98 1.78 -36.65
CA ARG A 69 25.73 2.45 -36.26
C ARG A 69 25.52 2.32 -34.76
N VAL A 70 25.37 3.46 -34.10
CA VAL A 70 25.13 3.60 -32.66
C VAL A 70 23.69 4.05 -32.48
N GLY A 71 22.83 3.13 -32.03
CA GLY A 71 21.47 3.44 -31.62
C GLY A 71 21.46 4.17 -30.29
N ALA A 72 20.69 5.26 -30.20
CA ALA A 72 20.46 6.00 -28.96
C ALA A 72 19.11 5.60 -28.36
N ALA A 73 19.05 5.48 -27.03
CA ALA A 73 17.78 5.22 -26.33
C ALA A 73 16.82 6.42 -26.40
N PHE A 74 17.39 7.64 -26.37
CA PHE A 74 16.70 8.92 -26.38
C PHE A 74 17.49 9.91 -27.25
N GLY A 75 17.41 9.75 -28.58
CA GLY A 75 18.11 10.60 -29.54
C GLY A 75 18.17 9.99 -30.93
N GLU A 76 18.79 10.70 -31.87
CA GLU A 76 19.00 10.20 -33.23
C GLU A 76 20.06 9.11 -33.26
N ALA A 77 19.80 8.05 -34.02
CA ALA A 77 20.80 7.02 -34.28
C ALA A 77 21.92 7.60 -35.13
N ARG A 78 23.17 7.40 -34.71
CA ARG A 78 24.34 7.95 -35.40
C ARG A 78 25.06 6.88 -36.19
N SER A 79 25.35 7.15 -37.45
CA SER A 79 26.21 6.30 -38.30
C SER A 79 27.58 6.93 -38.45
N VAL A 80 28.62 6.20 -38.05
CA VAL A 80 30.00 6.64 -38.10
C VAL A 80 30.81 5.67 -38.99
N PRO A 81 31.40 6.12 -40.10
CA PRO A 81 32.30 5.29 -40.90
C PRO A 81 33.54 4.84 -40.12
N TRP A 82 34.09 3.66 -40.41
CA TRP A 82 35.27 3.14 -39.71
C TRP A 82 36.49 4.06 -39.81
N HIS A 83 36.73 4.63 -40.99
CA HIS A 83 37.82 5.58 -41.22
C HIS A 83 37.75 6.86 -40.38
N HIS A 84 36.59 7.19 -39.80
CA HIS A 84 36.44 8.32 -38.87
C HIS A 84 36.72 7.95 -37.42
N ILE A 85 36.82 6.67 -37.09
CA ILE A 85 37.10 6.19 -35.74
C ILE A 85 38.61 6.06 -35.56
N ARG A 86 39.15 6.74 -34.55
CA ARG A 86 40.57 6.69 -34.20
C ARG A 86 40.87 5.57 -33.22
N LEU A 87 40.03 5.43 -32.18
CA LEU A 87 40.24 4.47 -31.09
C LEU A 87 38.90 4.08 -30.48
N ILE A 88 38.74 2.80 -30.12
CA ILE A 88 37.63 2.35 -29.28
C ILE A 88 38.22 1.88 -27.94
N THR A 89 37.89 2.58 -26.87
CA THR A 89 38.27 2.21 -25.51
C THR A 89 37.12 1.52 -24.81
N VAL A 90 37.41 0.39 -24.18
CA VAL A 90 36.46 -0.33 -23.31
C VAL A 90 37.09 -0.40 -21.92
N ASP A 91 36.65 0.47 -21.02
CA ASP A 91 37.18 0.62 -19.66
C ASP A 91 36.10 0.29 -18.63
N ALA A 92 36.33 0.45 -17.32
CA ALA A 92 35.37 0.23 -16.20
C ALA A 92 34.12 1.14 -16.18
N GLY A 93 34.17 2.31 -16.82
CA GLY A 93 33.10 3.32 -16.85
C GLY A 93 32.16 3.22 -18.06
N GLY A 94 32.61 2.61 -19.16
CA GLY A 94 31.80 2.41 -20.36
C GLY A 94 32.60 1.88 -21.54
N SER A 95 32.06 2.09 -22.73
CA SER A 95 32.80 1.98 -23.98
C SER A 95 32.64 3.30 -24.73
N GLU A 96 33.73 3.80 -25.26
CA GLU A 96 33.79 5.09 -25.96
C GLU A 96 34.57 4.91 -27.26
N ALA A 97 34.08 5.51 -28.34
CA ALA A 97 34.80 5.68 -29.57
C ALA A 97 35.34 7.11 -29.61
N LEU A 98 36.66 7.26 -29.72
CA LEU A 98 37.31 8.52 -30.06
C LEU A 98 37.34 8.63 -31.58
N LEU A 99 36.72 9.68 -32.10
CA LEU A 99 36.71 10.02 -33.51
C LEU A 99 38.01 10.75 -33.90
N ARG A 100 38.37 10.75 -35.18
CA ARG A 100 39.59 11.42 -35.69
C ARG A 100 39.54 12.95 -35.53
N ASP A 101 38.35 13.53 -35.51
CA ASP A 101 38.09 14.94 -35.21
C ASP A 101 38.20 15.29 -33.71
N GLY A 102 38.43 14.29 -32.85
CA GLY A 102 38.58 14.45 -31.40
C GLY A 102 37.28 14.29 -30.61
N GLU A 103 36.13 14.10 -31.26
CA GLU A 103 34.87 13.87 -30.57
C GLU A 103 34.85 12.49 -29.88
N ARG A 104 34.25 12.43 -28.68
CA ARG A 104 34.06 11.19 -27.93
C ARG A 104 32.61 10.73 -28.02
N LEU A 105 32.40 9.58 -28.65
CA LEU A 105 31.09 8.97 -28.79
C LEU A 105 30.94 7.81 -27.81
N ARG A 106 29.99 7.91 -26.88
CA ARG A 106 29.68 6.84 -25.94
C ARG A 106 28.94 5.70 -26.66
N LEU A 107 29.50 4.50 -26.62
CA LEU A 107 28.94 3.31 -27.24
C LEU A 107 28.08 2.53 -26.20
N PRO A 108 26.93 1.97 -26.59
CA PRO A 108 26.17 1.07 -25.74
C PRO A 108 26.98 -0.21 -25.54
N ALA A 109 27.45 -0.41 -24.31
CA ALA A 109 28.65 -1.19 -24.06
C ALA A 109 28.50 -2.72 -24.20
N PRO A 110 29.59 -3.44 -24.60
CA PRO A 110 29.68 -4.91 -24.53
C PRO A 110 29.63 -5.43 -23.08
N ARG A 111 29.75 -4.54 -22.09
CA ARG A 111 29.62 -4.80 -20.65
C ARG A 111 28.39 -5.59 -20.23
N GLY A 112 27.27 -5.47 -20.95
CA GLY A 112 26.10 -6.26 -20.61
C GLY A 112 26.42 -7.76 -20.53
N HIS A 113 27.42 -8.22 -21.28
CA HIS A 113 27.84 -9.61 -21.32
C HIS A 113 28.73 -10.00 -20.12
N LEU A 114 29.29 -9.05 -19.36
CA LEU A 114 30.00 -9.35 -18.10
C LEU A 114 29.08 -9.96 -17.03
N ALA A 115 27.78 -9.63 -17.07
CA ALA A 115 26.79 -10.25 -16.20
C ALA A 115 26.57 -11.74 -16.54
N GLN A 116 26.96 -12.17 -17.75
CA GLN A 116 26.93 -13.57 -18.20
C GLN A 116 28.28 -14.27 -18.03
N GLY A 117 29.31 -13.57 -17.56
CA GLY A 117 30.65 -14.11 -17.32
C GLY A 117 31.74 -13.49 -18.21
N PRO A 118 33.02 -13.72 -17.88
CA PRO A 118 34.17 -13.17 -18.61
C PRO A 118 34.25 -13.68 -20.06
N GLU A 119 33.95 -14.96 -20.31
CA GLU A 119 33.99 -15.55 -21.65
C GLU A 119 32.99 -14.90 -22.62
N ALA A 120 31.79 -14.55 -22.14
CA ALA A 120 30.77 -13.88 -22.95
C ALA A 120 31.18 -12.45 -23.33
N PHE A 121 31.94 -11.77 -22.47
CA PHE A 121 32.55 -10.49 -22.76
C PHE A 121 33.66 -10.62 -23.81
N ASP A 122 34.56 -11.59 -23.66
CA ASP A 122 35.64 -11.83 -24.61
C ASP A 122 35.09 -12.19 -26.00
N ALA A 123 34.03 -12.98 -26.08
CA ALA A 123 33.34 -13.30 -27.33
C ALA A 123 32.66 -12.07 -27.99
N ALA A 124 32.21 -11.07 -27.21
CA ALA A 124 31.70 -9.82 -27.74
C ALA A 124 32.82 -8.91 -28.27
N VAL A 125 33.95 -8.85 -27.56
CA VAL A 125 35.14 -8.11 -27.99
C VAL A 125 35.72 -8.73 -29.27
N ALA A 126 35.83 -10.06 -29.35
CA ALA A 126 36.29 -10.77 -30.54
C ALA A 126 35.41 -10.49 -31.77
N ARG A 127 34.08 -10.46 -31.59
CA ARG A 127 33.14 -10.09 -32.66
C ARG A 127 33.32 -8.64 -33.12
N LEU A 128 33.56 -7.71 -32.21
CA LEU A 128 33.85 -6.33 -32.58
C LEU A 128 35.15 -6.23 -33.40
N ARG A 129 36.19 -6.96 -33.00
CA ARG A 129 37.45 -7.03 -33.76
C ARG A 129 37.27 -7.58 -35.16
N SER A 130 36.50 -8.67 -35.30
CA SER A 130 36.23 -9.29 -36.62
C SER A 130 35.46 -8.40 -37.60
N ALA A 131 34.83 -7.32 -37.11
CA ALA A 131 34.08 -6.38 -37.93
C ALA A 131 34.93 -5.19 -38.44
N ILE A 132 36.19 -5.05 -37.98
CA ILE A 132 37.11 -3.99 -38.41
C ILE A 132 37.74 -4.38 -39.75
N PRO A 133 37.69 -3.53 -40.80
CA PRO A 133 38.31 -3.82 -42.09
C PRO A 133 39.84 -3.98 -41.99
N GLU A 134 40.40 -5.00 -42.64
CA GLU A 134 41.85 -5.30 -42.61
C GLU A 134 42.73 -4.14 -43.08
N ALA A 135 42.24 -3.28 -43.99
CA ALA A 135 42.96 -2.11 -44.50
C ALA A 135 43.19 -0.99 -43.46
N GLU A 136 42.54 -1.04 -42.30
CA GLU A 136 42.70 -0.07 -41.20
C GLU A 136 43.38 -0.67 -39.95
N SER A 137 43.88 -1.91 -40.07
CA SER A 137 44.45 -2.70 -38.97
C SER A 137 45.88 -2.30 -38.57
N GLY A 138 46.13 -1.00 -38.39
CA GLY A 138 47.21 -0.54 -37.52
C GLY A 138 46.84 -0.85 -36.06
N SER A 139 47.02 -2.10 -35.65
CA SER A 139 46.64 -2.71 -34.35
C SER A 139 46.23 -1.70 -33.26
N PRO A 140 44.93 -1.52 -32.97
CA PRO A 140 44.51 -0.65 -31.87
C PRO A 140 45.00 -1.25 -30.54
N ALA A 141 45.79 -0.47 -29.80
CA ALA A 141 46.29 -0.85 -28.49
C ALA A 141 45.11 -0.97 -27.51
N LEU A 142 44.89 -2.19 -26.98
CA LEU A 142 43.90 -2.46 -25.94
C LEU A 142 44.59 -2.45 -24.59
N SER A 143 44.18 -1.54 -23.71
CA SER A 143 44.53 -1.59 -22.30
C SER A 143 43.76 -2.75 -21.65
N ALA A 144 44.46 -3.66 -20.96
CA ALA A 144 43.84 -4.76 -20.22
C ALA A 144 42.82 -4.20 -19.19
N PRO A 145 41.68 -4.87 -18.98
CA PRO A 145 40.72 -4.42 -17.98
C PRO A 145 41.38 -4.43 -16.59
N PRO A 146 41.16 -3.42 -15.74
CA PRO A 146 41.63 -3.48 -14.36
C PRO A 146 41.01 -4.68 -13.65
N ALA A 147 41.84 -5.40 -12.88
CA ALA A 147 41.55 -6.68 -12.23
C ALA A 147 40.16 -6.72 -11.55
N GLY A 148 39.46 -7.85 -11.74
CA GLY A 148 38.03 -8.08 -11.48
C GLY A 148 37.48 -7.92 -10.05
N ALA A 149 38.25 -7.36 -9.12
CA ALA A 149 37.79 -7.06 -7.76
C ALA A 149 37.00 -5.74 -7.68
N TRP A 150 37.34 -4.74 -8.51
CA TRP A 150 36.80 -3.38 -8.39
C TRP A 150 35.36 -3.25 -8.92
N THR A 151 35.00 -4.02 -9.94
CA THR A 151 33.65 -4.09 -10.53
C THR A 151 32.67 -4.91 -9.69
N ARG A 152 33.11 -6.02 -9.05
CA ARG A 152 32.27 -6.77 -8.09
C ARG A 152 31.88 -5.91 -6.89
N ARG A 153 32.83 -5.15 -6.32
CA ARG A 153 32.57 -4.28 -5.15
C ARG A 153 31.54 -3.19 -5.42
N ARG A 154 31.58 -2.52 -6.58
CA ARG A 154 30.59 -1.47 -6.95
C ARG A 154 29.22 -2.05 -7.33
N LEU A 155 29.18 -3.22 -7.96
CA LEU A 155 27.91 -3.91 -8.24
C LEU A 155 27.26 -4.38 -6.94
N LEU A 156 28.05 -4.98 -6.03
CA LEU A 156 27.61 -5.36 -4.69
C LEU A 156 27.17 -4.14 -3.88
N LEU A 157 27.89 -3.00 -3.94
CA LEU A 157 27.46 -1.78 -3.25
C LEU A 157 26.13 -1.24 -3.78
N ARG A 158 25.90 -1.27 -5.10
CA ARG A 158 24.64 -0.81 -5.69
C ARG A 158 23.46 -1.70 -5.30
N TRP A 159 23.67 -3.02 -5.29
CA TRP A 159 22.67 -3.96 -4.81
C TRP A 159 22.49 -3.91 -3.29
N ALA A 160 23.56 -3.66 -2.53
CA ALA A 160 23.49 -3.47 -1.08
C ALA A 160 22.74 -2.19 -0.72
N VAL A 161 22.95 -1.08 -1.44
CA VAL A 161 22.18 0.17 -1.25
C VAL A 161 20.72 -0.06 -1.61
N ALA A 162 20.41 -0.79 -2.68
CA ALA A 162 19.04 -1.14 -3.02
C ALA A 162 18.39 -2.07 -1.98
N LEU A 163 19.10 -3.09 -1.49
CA LEU A 163 18.64 -3.99 -0.44
C LEU A 163 18.47 -3.28 0.91
N VAL A 164 19.37 -2.36 1.27
CA VAL A 164 19.26 -1.53 2.47
C VAL A 164 18.09 -0.58 2.33
N ALA A 165 17.90 0.07 1.17
CA ALA A 165 16.73 0.91 0.94
C ALA A 165 15.43 0.11 1.03
N VAL A 166 15.37 -1.09 0.43
CA VAL A 166 14.23 -2.00 0.53
C VAL A 166 14.05 -2.47 1.98
N ALA A 167 15.10 -2.82 2.70
CA ALA A 167 15.03 -3.27 4.10
C ALA A 167 14.66 -2.14 5.06
N VAL A 168 15.07 -0.89 4.79
CA VAL A 168 14.67 0.29 5.56
C VAL A 168 13.22 0.62 5.28
N VAL A 169 12.77 0.58 4.03
CA VAL A 169 11.36 0.81 3.67
C VAL A 169 10.47 -0.31 4.20
N ALA A 170 10.89 -1.58 4.04
CA ALA A 170 10.18 -2.74 4.57
C ALA A 170 10.21 -2.74 6.11
N GLY A 171 11.32 -2.36 6.72
CA GLY A 171 11.45 -2.23 8.17
C GLY A 171 10.61 -1.07 8.72
N TRP A 172 10.48 0.03 7.98
CA TRP A 172 9.63 1.16 8.34
C TRP A 172 8.14 0.83 8.14
N SER A 173 7.78 0.12 7.07
CA SER A 173 6.42 -0.39 6.88
C SER A 173 6.06 -1.44 7.94
N LEU A 174 6.96 -2.38 8.26
CA LEU A 174 6.79 -3.34 9.35
C LEU A 174 6.73 -2.66 10.72
N ARG A 175 7.34 -1.48 10.90
CA ARG A 175 7.24 -0.69 12.13
C ARG A 175 5.87 -0.01 12.25
N SER A 176 5.29 0.39 11.12
CA SER A 176 3.96 1.01 11.04
C SER A 176 2.82 0.01 11.27
N ASP A 177 3.09 -1.28 11.07
CA ASP A 177 2.18 -2.40 11.33
C ASP A 177 2.61 -3.24 12.54
N GLN A 178 3.28 -2.62 13.53
CA GLN A 178 3.57 -3.33 14.78
C GLN A 178 2.26 -3.59 15.51
N PRO A 179 1.93 -4.86 15.78
CA PRO A 179 0.62 -5.21 16.31
C PRO A 179 0.40 -4.60 17.69
N TRP A 180 1.46 -4.21 18.42
CA TRP A 180 1.37 -3.50 19.72
C TRP A 180 1.11 -2.00 19.66
N GLU A 181 1.24 -1.39 18.50
CA GLU A 181 0.77 -0.01 18.26
C GLU A 181 -0.65 -0.03 17.65
N ALA A 182 -1.14 -1.22 17.28
CA ALA A 182 -2.46 -1.35 16.70
C ALA A 182 -3.55 -1.14 17.76
N PRO A 183 -4.66 -0.47 17.41
CA PRO A 183 -5.72 -0.17 18.36
C PRO A 183 -6.28 -1.40 19.06
N TRP A 184 -6.22 -2.60 18.50
CA TRP A 184 -6.74 -3.83 19.11
C TRP A 184 -5.77 -4.57 20.04
N TRP A 185 -4.54 -4.06 20.26
CA TRP A 185 -3.56 -4.73 21.12
C TRP A 185 -3.92 -4.64 22.61
N PRO A 186 -3.59 -5.67 23.43
CA PRO A 186 -3.80 -5.60 24.88
C PRO A 186 -3.19 -4.35 25.51
N GLY A 187 -4.01 -3.59 26.25
CA GLY A 187 -3.64 -2.33 26.91
C GLY A 187 -3.99 -1.06 26.14
N SER A 188 -4.55 -1.18 24.94
CA SER A 188 -5.12 -0.04 24.22
C SER A 188 -6.49 0.37 24.80
N ALA A 189 -6.94 1.58 24.50
CA ALA A 189 -8.29 2.03 24.83
C ALA A 189 -9.38 1.48 23.90
N THR A 190 -9.04 0.66 22.89
CA THR A 190 -9.98 0.21 21.86
C THR A 190 -10.54 -1.14 22.24
N LEU A 191 -11.86 -1.28 22.17
CA LEU A 191 -12.54 -2.51 22.50
C LEU A 191 -12.49 -3.48 21.32
N ALA A 192 -12.10 -4.73 21.60
CA ALA A 192 -12.10 -5.81 20.61
C ALA A 192 -13.49 -6.43 20.39
N SER A 193 -14.33 -6.38 21.43
CA SER A 193 -15.69 -6.89 21.45
C SER A 193 -16.56 -6.03 22.36
N VAL A 194 -17.88 -6.17 22.22
CA VAL A 194 -18.87 -5.54 23.09
C VAL A 194 -19.61 -6.63 23.88
N PRO A 195 -20.10 -6.33 25.10
CA PRO A 195 -20.89 -7.27 25.88
C PRO A 195 -22.22 -7.58 25.17
N ASP A 196 -22.85 -8.69 25.56
CA ASP A 196 -24.19 -9.03 25.07
C ASP A 196 -25.20 -7.96 25.54
N PRO A 197 -25.81 -7.18 24.63
CA PRO A 197 -26.74 -6.13 25.00
C PRO A 197 -27.98 -6.67 25.72
N CYS A 198 -28.38 -7.93 25.51
CA CYS A 198 -29.53 -8.50 26.21
C CYS A 198 -29.21 -8.83 27.67
N ALA A 199 -28.07 -9.46 27.94
CA ALA A 199 -27.63 -9.70 29.31
C ALA A 199 -27.50 -8.39 30.11
N VAL A 200 -26.94 -7.34 29.47
CA VAL A 200 -26.84 -6.00 30.08
C VAL A 200 -28.23 -5.40 30.34
N ALA A 201 -29.14 -5.45 29.36
CA ALA A 201 -30.46 -4.87 29.50
C ALA A 201 -31.30 -5.55 30.59
N GLU A 202 -31.29 -6.88 30.64
CA GLU A 202 -32.00 -7.66 31.65
C GLU A 202 -31.46 -7.40 33.07
N ALA A 203 -30.13 -7.34 33.23
CA ALA A 203 -29.52 -7.04 34.52
C ALA A 203 -29.81 -5.59 34.97
N SER A 204 -29.69 -4.63 34.06
CA SER A 204 -29.86 -3.19 34.37
C SER A 204 -31.31 -2.82 34.69
N LEU A 205 -32.28 -3.52 34.09
CA LEU A 205 -33.71 -3.26 34.24
C LEU A 205 -34.45 -4.34 35.03
N ALA A 206 -33.74 -5.20 35.77
CA ALA A 206 -34.32 -6.30 36.53
C ALA A 206 -35.44 -5.87 37.49
N GLY A 207 -35.35 -4.65 38.04
CA GLY A 207 -36.37 -4.07 38.93
C GLY A 207 -37.67 -3.62 38.24
N LEU A 208 -37.69 -3.53 36.91
CA LEU A 208 -38.86 -3.05 36.12
C LEU A 208 -39.68 -4.19 35.50
N GLY A 209 -39.30 -5.46 35.73
CA GLY A 209 -40.05 -6.61 35.20
C GLY A 209 -40.04 -6.72 33.67
N VAL A 210 -38.95 -6.28 33.03
CA VAL A 210 -38.83 -6.33 31.57
C VAL A 210 -38.69 -7.77 31.05
N ALA A 211 -39.21 -8.01 29.85
CA ALA A 211 -39.03 -9.24 29.08
C ALA A 211 -38.49 -8.92 27.68
N ARG A 212 -37.78 -9.86 27.06
CA ARG A 212 -37.33 -9.70 25.66
C ARG A 212 -38.53 -9.44 24.76
N SER A 213 -38.43 -8.40 23.95
CA SER A 213 -39.52 -7.99 23.04
C SER A 213 -39.07 -8.15 21.59
N GLY A 214 -39.82 -8.92 20.82
CA GLY A 214 -39.57 -9.14 19.39
C GLY A 214 -38.83 -10.46 19.08
N PRO A 215 -38.72 -10.83 17.80
CA PRO A 215 -37.84 -11.93 17.39
C PRO A 215 -36.42 -11.63 17.85
N GLU A 216 -35.64 -12.66 18.21
CA GLU A 216 -34.19 -12.50 18.44
C GLU A 216 -33.64 -11.64 17.30
N PRO A 217 -32.98 -10.51 17.60
CA PRO A 217 -32.33 -9.76 16.55
C PRO A 217 -31.36 -10.74 15.92
N ALA A 218 -31.63 -11.12 14.67
CA ALA A 218 -30.61 -11.74 13.86
C ALA A 218 -29.39 -10.85 14.04
N GLU A 219 -28.24 -11.43 14.42
CA GLU A 219 -26.97 -10.80 14.09
C GLU A 219 -27.10 -10.47 12.61
N GLN A 220 -27.42 -9.23 12.29
CA GLN A 220 -27.23 -8.71 10.97
C GLN A 220 -25.77 -8.35 11.03
N PRO A 221 -24.85 -9.16 10.45
CA PRO A 221 -23.63 -8.60 9.99
C PRO A 221 -24.03 -7.64 8.87
N THR A 222 -24.46 -6.42 9.23
CA THR A 222 -24.29 -5.27 8.35
C THR A 222 -22.80 -4.94 8.31
N VAL A 223 -22.01 -5.93 7.91
CA VAL A 223 -20.79 -5.66 7.15
C VAL A 223 -21.26 -5.44 5.71
N ASP A 224 -22.24 -4.55 5.51
CA ASP A 224 -22.27 -3.85 4.25
C ASP A 224 -21.01 -2.99 4.29
N GLU A 225 -20.13 -3.19 3.31
CA GLU A 225 -18.85 -2.47 3.19
C GLU A 225 -19.04 -0.94 3.31
N ALA A 226 -20.26 -0.45 3.08
CA ALA A 226 -20.70 0.93 3.23
C ALA A 226 -20.71 1.51 4.66
N GLU A 227 -21.02 0.74 5.71
CA GLU A 227 -21.38 1.36 7.01
C GLU A 227 -20.25 1.50 8.04
N GLY A 228 -19.07 0.89 7.85
CA GLY A 228 -17.95 1.21 8.75
C GLY A 228 -17.90 0.46 10.10
N TYR A 229 -19.00 -0.13 10.59
CA TYR A 229 -19.11 -0.70 11.95
C TYR A 229 -19.84 -2.06 12.02
N ARG A 230 -19.72 -2.77 13.16
CA ARG A 230 -20.56 -3.92 13.55
C ARG A 230 -21.60 -3.45 14.57
N SER A 231 -22.87 -3.71 14.31
CA SER A 231 -23.97 -3.38 15.22
C SER A 231 -24.49 -4.62 15.94
N VAL A 232 -24.67 -4.53 17.26
CA VAL A 232 -25.33 -5.56 18.08
C VAL A 232 -26.38 -4.87 18.93
N ALA A 233 -27.61 -5.37 18.93
CA ALA A 233 -28.73 -4.71 19.58
C ALA A 233 -29.55 -5.69 20.41
N CYS A 234 -30.21 -5.19 21.46
CA CYS A 234 -31.25 -5.90 22.18
C CYS A 234 -32.49 -5.03 22.36
N GLN A 235 -33.65 -5.66 22.36
CA GLN A 235 -34.93 -5.03 22.70
C GLN A 235 -35.58 -5.77 23.86
N VAL A 236 -35.92 -5.03 24.91
CA VAL A 236 -36.69 -5.51 26.05
C VAL A 236 -37.87 -4.58 26.29
N ALA A 237 -38.97 -5.07 26.84
CA ALA A 237 -40.15 -4.28 27.13
C ALA A 237 -40.79 -4.70 28.45
N HIS A 238 -41.49 -3.76 29.07
CA HIS A 238 -42.49 -4.03 30.10
C HIS A 238 -43.83 -3.44 29.64
N ASP A 239 -44.85 -3.41 30.50
CA ASP A 239 -46.24 -3.11 30.13
C ASP A 239 -46.48 -1.75 29.45
N GLU A 240 -45.59 -0.76 29.61
CA GLU A 240 -45.82 0.63 29.16
C GLU A 240 -44.73 1.16 28.22
N ALA A 241 -43.60 0.45 28.09
CA ALA A 241 -42.47 0.92 27.31
C ALA A 241 -41.60 -0.21 26.74
N ARG A 242 -40.93 0.10 25.64
CA ARG A 242 -39.85 -0.69 25.05
C ARG A 242 -38.52 0.03 25.16
N PHE A 243 -37.50 -0.71 25.56
CA PHE A 243 -36.12 -0.30 25.62
C PHE A 243 -35.34 -0.98 24.50
N THR A 244 -34.47 -0.23 23.84
CA THR A 244 -33.52 -0.71 22.85
C THR A 244 -32.12 -0.29 23.29
N LEU A 245 -31.20 -1.25 23.41
CA LEU A 245 -29.77 -1.00 23.61
C LEU A 245 -29.03 -1.44 22.35
N VAL A 246 -28.23 -0.54 21.78
CA VAL A 246 -27.40 -0.81 20.60
C VAL A 246 -25.95 -0.47 20.89
N TYR A 247 -25.07 -1.42 20.63
CA TYR A 247 -23.63 -1.21 20.56
C TYR A 247 -23.19 -1.20 19.10
N ARG A 248 -22.62 -0.09 18.64
CA ARG A 248 -21.95 0.00 17.34
C ARG A 248 -20.44 0.02 17.55
N LEU A 249 -19.81 -1.11 17.25
CA LEU A 249 -18.38 -1.32 17.36
C LEU A 249 -17.71 -0.97 16.02
N HIS A 250 -16.85 0.03 16.01
CA HIS A 250 -16.00 0.33 14.84
C HIS A 250 -14.73 -0.53 14.93
N PRO A 251 -14.56 -1.54 14.06
CA PRO A 251 -13.39 -2.40 14.10
C PRO A 251 -12.18 -1.70 13.48
N TRP A 252 -10.99 -2.20 13.83
CA TRP A 252 -9.77 -1.87 13.09
C TRP A 252 -9.83 -2.44 11.66
N ARG A 253 -9.52 -1.60 10.67
CA ARG A 253 -9.54 -1.96 9.24
C ARG A 253 -8.16 -1.90 8.58
N GLY A 254 -7.11 -1.58 9.33
CA GLY A 254 -5.75 -1.43 8.82
C GLY A 254 -5.18 -0.03 9.06
N SER A 255 -3.86 0.10 8.92
CA SER A 255 -3.09 1.32 9.22
C SER A 255 -3.30 2.49 8.25
N ALA A 256 -3.93 2.22 7.11
CA ALA A 256 -4.26 3.22 6.10
C ALA A 256 -5.62 3.92 6.32
N GLU A 257 -6.46 3.36 7.19
CA GLU A 257 -7.80 3.86 7.49
C GLU A 257 -7.79 4.74 8.75
N ALA A 258 -8.88 5.50 8.97
CA ALA A 258 -9.05 6.26 10.20
C ALA A 258 -8.97 5.34 11.43
N ALA A 259 -8.38 5.85 12.52
CA ALA A 259 -8.33 5.07 13.75
C ALA A 259 -9.77 4.75 14.23
N PRO A 260 -10.02 3.58 14.85
CA PRO A 260 -11.38 3.14 15.16
C PRO A 260 -12.13 4.11 16.09
N ALA A 261 -11.42 4.75 17.02
CA ALA A 261 -11.97 5.78 17.89
C ALA A 261 -12.31 7.08 17.16
N ASP A 262 -11.56 7.41 16.11
CA ASP A 262 -11.82 8.58 15.25
C ASP A 262 -13.03 8.30 14.36
N ALA A 263 -13.11 7.11 13.75
CA ALA A 263 -14.28 6.68 12.96
C ALA A 263 -15.57 6.68 13.80
N ALA A 264 -15.51 6.16 15.03
CA ALA A 264 -16.63 6.24 15.97
C ALA A 264 -16.96 7.70 16.35
N GLY A 265 -15.94 8.55 16.48
CA GLY A 265 -16.10 9.99 16.72
C GLY A 265 -16.81 10.72 15.58
N GLU A 266 -16.40 10.44 14.35
CA GLU A 266 -17.00 11.01 13.15
C GLU A 266 -18.45 10.56 13.00
N TYR A 267 -18.75 9.27 13.17
CA TYR A 267 -20.13 8.76 13.15
C TYR A 267 -21.00 9.41 14.24
N PHE A 268 -20.48 9.45 15.49
CA PHE A 268 -21.16 10.09 16.61
C PHE A 268 -21.34 11.61 16.40
N GLY A 269 -20.49 12.25 15.59
CA GLY A 269 -20.62 13.65 15.18
C GLY A 269 -21.56 13.87 14.00
N TRP A 270 -21.69 12.90 13.08
CA TRP A 270 -22.48 13.02 11.85
C TRP A 270 -23.97 12.73 12.06
N THR A 271 -24.32 11.87 13.01
CA THR A 271 -25.71 11.44 13.27
C THR A 271 -26.63 12.67 13.37
N PRO A 272 -27.41 13.00 12.32
CA PRO A 272 -28.08 14.29 12.23
C PRO A 272 -29.29 14.26 13.16
N TYR A 273 -29.20 15.01 14.26
CA TYR A 273 -30.32 15.23 15.17
C TYR A 273 -31.46 15.90 14.41
N ALA A 274 -32.61 15.24 14.35
CA ALA A 274 -33.82 15.87 13.84
C ALA A 274 -34.34 16.95 14.82
N GLY A 275 -33.91 16.92 16.09
CA GLY A 275 -34.47 17.77 17.16
C GLY A 275 -33.52 18.67 17.97
N GLY A 276 -32.21 18.70 17.72
CA GLY A 276 -31.27 19.52 18.50
C GLY A 276 -30.96 18.94 19.90
N GLY A 277 -30.26 17.80 19.93
CA GLY A 277 -29.92 17.07 21.15
C GLY A 277 -29.25 17.93 22.23
N GLN A 278 -29.55 17.61 23.49
CA GLN A 278 -29.01 18.28 24.67
C GLN A 278 -27.98 17.38 25.36
N ASP A 279 -26.88 17.96 25.85
CA ASP A 279 -25.99 17.24 26.75
C ASP A 279 -26.71 17.03 28.09
N VAL A 280 -26.66 15.80 28.64
CA VAL A 280 -27.23 15.52 29.95
C VAL A 280 -26.28 16.05 31.02
N GLU A 281 -26.76 17.00 31.83
CA GLU A 281 -25.95 17.72 32.82
C GLU A 281 -25.16 16.77 33.72
N GLY A 282 -23.85 17.03 33.84
CA GLY A 282 -22.94 16.22 34.67
C GLY A 282 -22.54 14.87 34.06
N THR A 283 -22.92 14.57 32.80
CA THR A 283 -22.58 13.30 32.14
C THR A 283 -22.01 13.50 30.74
N THR A 284 -21.46 12.44 30.17
CA THR A 284 -20.98 12.38 28.77
C THR A 284 -22.05 11.86 27.81
N TRP A 285 -23.30 11.76 28.25
CA TRP A 285 -24.44 11.31 27.45
C TRP A 285 -25.07 12.48 26.71
N ARG A 286 -25.44 12.23 25.46
CA ARG A 286 -26.30 13.12 24.67
C ARG A 286 -27.72 12.59 24.72
N ARG A 287 -28.69 13.48 24.89
CA ARG A 287 -30.12 13.17 24.97
C ARG A 287 -30.87 13.78 23.80
N GLU A 288 -31.77 12.98 23.23
CA GLU A 288 -32.78 13.42 22.29
C GLU A 288 -34.16 12.99 22.78
N ASP A 289 -35.07 13.96 22.89
CA ASP A 289 -36.46 13.69 23.24
C ASP A 289 -37.29 13.66 21.96
N THR A 290 -38.00 12.57 21.76
CA THR A 290 -39.03 12.43 20.73
C THR A 290 -40.42 12.43 21.38
N PRO A 291 -41.49 12.76 20.65
CA PRO A 291 -42.86 12.68 21.19
C PRO A 291 -43.21 11.31 21.77
N SER A 292 -42.57 10.25 21.27
CA SER A 292 -42.82 8.86 21.65
C SER A 292 -41.74 8.23 22.53
N GLY A 293 -40.64 8.92 22.85
CA GLY A 293 -39.52 8.28 23.54
C GLY A 293 -38.30 9.15 23.81
N VAL A 294 -37.43 8.68 24.70
CA VAL A 294 -36.13 9.30 25.00
C VAL A 294 -35.04 8.44 24.38
N GLU A 295 -34.09 9.07 23.69
CA GLU A 295 -32.85 8.44 23.25
C GLU A 295 -31.66 9.06 23.96
N LEU A 296 -30.79 8.20 24.51
CA LEU A 296 -29.52 8.54 25.11
C LEU A 296 -28.40 7.90 24.29
N SER A 297 -27.44 8.71 23.84
CA SER A 297 -26.30 8.22 23.08
C SER A 297 -24.98 8.64 23.73
N HIS A 298 -24.02 7.73 23.75
CA HIS A 298 -22.68 7.96 24.30
C HIS A 298 -21.62 7.29 23.42
N ARG A 299 -20.40 7.82 23.45
CA ARG A 299 -19.25 7.22 22.76
C ARG A 299 -18.15 6.92 23.77
N ARG A 300 -17.74 5.65 23.79
CA ARG A 300 -16.56 5.18 24.52
C ARG A 300 -15.57 4.58 23.52
N SER A 301 -14.45 5.28 23.31
CA SER A 301 -13.42 4.87 22.35
C SER A 301 -14.01 4.60 20.96
N ASN A 302 -13.92 3.36 20.46
CA ASN A 302 -14.43 2.89 19.18
C ASN A 302 -15.87 2.33 19.23
N VAL A 303 -16.58 2.49 20.34
CA VAL A 303 -17.96 2.03 20.50
C VAL A 303 -18.89 3.21 20.68
N VAL A 304 -19.95 3.26 19.87
CA VAL A 304 -21.09 4.14 20.06
C VAL A 304 -22.22 3.34 20.68
N ILE A 305 -22.71 3.82 21.82
CA ILE A 305 -23.79 3.23 22.61
C ILE A 305 -25.03 4.08 22.36
N THR A 306 -26.14 3.44 22.01
CA THR A 306 -27.45 4.10 21.91
C THR A 306 -28.45 3.34 22.77
N VAL A 307 -29.14 4.08 23.64
CA VAL A 307 -30.23 3.60 24.48
C VAL A 307 -31.48 4.36 24.12
N ALA A 308 -32.51 3.68 23.62
CA ALA A 308 -33.79 4.28 23.31
C ALA A 308 -34.89 3.68 24.17
N ARG A 309 -35.69 4.52 24.83
CA ARG A 309 -36.92 4.14 25.52
C ARG A 309 -38.10 4.72 24.73
N GLN A 310 -38.98 3.86 24.24
CA GLN A 310 -40.20 4.25 23.55
C GLN A 310 -41.41 3.92 24.41
N SER A 311 -42.23 4.92 24.70
CA SER A 311 -43.49 4.79 25.42
C SER A 311 -44.62 4.45 24.44
N TRP A 312 -45.52 3.57 24.85
CA TRP A 312 -46.85 3.45 24.26
C TRP A 312 -47.97 3.77 25.26
N ALA A 313 -47.62 4.38 26.40
CA ALA A 313 -48.61 4.84 27.35
C ALA A 313 -49.54 5.89 26.70
N LEU A 314 -50.84 5.75 26.95
CA LEU A 314 -51.88 6.61 26.36
C LEU A 314 -51.73 8.08 26.76
N ASP A 315 -51.15 8.32 27.94
CA ASP A 315 -50.94 9.65 28.51
C ASP A 315 -49.61 10.31 28.08
N GLY A 316 -48.85 9.67 27.17
CA GLY A 316 -47.58 10.16 26.65
C GLY A 316 -46.34 9.63 27.38
N GLN A 317 -45.28 10.43 27.42
CA GLN A 317 -44.05 10.05 28.12
C GLN A 317 -44.16 10.31 29.62
N PRO A 318 -43.96 9.30 30.49
CA PRO A 318 -44.01 9.49 31.93
C PRO A 318 -42.78 10.27 32.43
N ALA A 319 -42.91 10.91 33.60
CA ALA A 319 -41.88 11.82 34.13
C ALA A 319 -40.56 11.09 34.50
N ASP A 320 -40.61 9.79 34.71
CA ASP A 320 -39.50 8.89 35.01
C ASP A 320 -38.84 8.28 33.76
N ALA A 321 -39.33 8.56 32.55
CA ALA A 321 -38.79 8.00 31.31
C ALA A 321 -37.27 8.21 31.15
N VAL A 322 -36.77 9.37 31.58
CA VAL A 322 -35.34 9.70 31.56
C VAL A 322 -34.58 8.89 32.61
N VAL A 323 -35.18 8.67 33.79
CA VAL A 323 -34.57 7.89 34.87
C VAL A 323 -34.42 6.43 34.44
N GLU A 324 -35.46 5.84 33.86
CA GLU A 324 -35.43 4.47 33.35
C GLU A 324 -34.42 4.29 32.21
N ALA A 325 -34.38 5.22 31.26
CA ALA A 325 -33.37 5.22 30.20
C ALA A 325 -31.95 5.37 30.78
N SER A 326 -31.80 6.20 31.81
CA SER A 326 -30.50 6.42 32.48
C SER A 326 -30.01 5.20 33.25
N LEU A 327 -30.91 4.38 33.81
CA LEU A 327 -30.55 3.10 34.43
C LEU A 327 -29.90 2.15 33.43
N LEU A 328 -30.53 1.97 32.26
CA LEU A 328 -29.98 1.15 31.19
C LEU A 328 -28.68 1.74 30.63
N ALA A 329 -28.62 3.06 30.47
CA ALA A 329 -27.42 3.76 30.02
C ALA A 329 -26.23 3.55 30.98
N ALA A 330 -26.45 3.68 32.29
CA ALA A 330 -25.43 3.45 33.30
C ALA A 330 -24.90 2.01 33.28
N GLY A 331 -25.81 1.02 33.21
CA GLY A 331 -25.45 -0.39 33.09
C GLY A 331 -24.66 -0.69 31.82
N ALA A 332 -25.11 -0.14 30.68
CA ALA A 332 -24.45 -0.30 29.39
C ALA A 332 -23.05 0.29 29.33
N LEU A 333 -22.80 1.40 30.03
CA LEU A 333 -21.47 1.98 30.13
C LEU A 333 -20.57 1.12 31.03
N SER A 334 -21.06 0.71 32.21
CA SER A 334 -20.28 -0.09 33.17
C SER A 334 -19.82 -1.44 32.59
N ALA A 335 -20.66 -2.08 31.77
CA ALA A 335 -20.33 -3.35 31.13
C ALA A 335 -19.22 -3.26 30.06
N LEU A 336 -18.77 -2.05 29.71
CA LEU A 336 -17.61 -1.83 28.82
C LEU A 336 -16.31 -1.58 29.60
N ASP A 337 -16.37 -1.48 30.94
CA ASP A 337 -15.21 -1.29 31.84
C ASP A 337 -14.70 -2.62 32.40
N ASP A 338 -15.55 -3.64 32.40
CA ASP A 338 -15.28 -5.01 32.88
C ASP A 338 -14.57 -5.88 31.83
#